data_AF-A0A090W7I9-F1
#
_entry.id   AF-A0A090W7I9-F1
#
_cell.length_a   1.000
_cell.length_b   1.000
_cell.length_c   1.000
_cell.angle_alpha   90.00
_cell.angle_beta   90.00
_cell.angle_gamma   90.00
#
_symmetry.space_group_name_H-M   'P 1'
#
loop_
_entity.id
_entity.type
_entity.pdbx_description
1 polymer ?
#
loop_
_entity_poly.entity_id
_entity_poly.type
_entity_poly.pdbx_seq_one_letter_code
_entity_poly.pdbx_strand_id
1 'polypeptide(L)'
;MLLAIVISGTIQAVYGNLQLLGYFPSNHSGFKLTGGFFNPGPYAGFLVSVFPIALGLYLFKEEVVNRLQFDMENKRFLHVNTFIKYAVEYIPLIGIISIILVIPATQSRASWLALTISSSLLLVLRYEILKKLFNHLSKLKKVVLVTTVILIIGVSLLGVYHFKKGSSDGRLFIWKVSTKMINDNPLFGVGFDRFKAHYMDYQANYFAINGETQEALVADNTYYAFNEFIQFVVENGVIGVFLFISVLYVIIKFSSAKENNYLSTILKTSLLSIGVFAFFSYPVQILPIKLIIVVLLAALSKLGQNKIKPFINFKIGTRIKLTLKAFVIGGVLTTTIFSFKYIYKLNTGFKNWQLALNSYQYSDYESAIQEYEAAYPELKNNGEFLMNYGKALSIYKQDKKAIQILEKAKTHLNTTIIETTLGDAYKNIKQYNEAEIAYKHAANMIPSRFYPPYLLAKLYDESGQKEKALVMAKTILEKEVKIPSTAIKEIQQEMKHVITKNKLFN
;
A
#
# COMPACT_ATOMS: atom_id res chain seq x y z
N MET A 1 5.90 -13.69 -20.74
CA MET A 1 5.32 -12.93 -19.60
C MET A 1 6.08 -13.19 -18.30
N LEU A 2 6.17 -14.43 -17.78
CA LEU A 2 6.89 -14.68 -16.52
C LEU A 2 8.36 -14.21 -16.55
N LEU A 3 9.11 -14.50 -17.63
CA LEU A 3 10.46 -13.95 -17.81
C LEU A 3 10.50 -12.41 -17.83
N ALA A 4 9.50 -11.75 -18.40
CA ALA A 4 9.44 -10.27 -18.40
C ALA A 4 9.23 -9.72 -16.99
N ILE A 5 8.44 -10.42 -16.14
CA ILE A 5 8.30 -10.09 -14.72
C ILE A 5 9.62 -10.29 -13.98
N VAL A 6 10.36 -11.36 -14.28
CA VAL A 6 11.69 -11.59 -13.71
C VAL A 6 12.66 -10.48 -14.13
N ILE A 7 12.71 -10.13 -15.42
CA ILE A 7 13.57 -9.06 -15.94
C ILE A 7 13.26 -7.72 -15.24
N SER A 8 11.98 -7.37 -15.07
CA SER A 8 11.62 -6.13 -14.37
C SER A 8 12.02 -6.15 -12.89
N GLY A 9 11.89 -7.28 -12.21
CA GLY A 9 12.43 -7.48 -10.87
C GLY A 9 13.94 -7.34 -10.80
N THR A 10 14.67 -7.93 -11.76
CA THR A 10 16.13 -7.81 -11.86
C THR A 10 16.56 -6.36 -12.07
N ILE A 11 15.92 -5.63 -12.99
CA ILE A 11 16.20 -4.20 -13.22
C ILE A 11 15.98 -3.39 -11.94
N GLN A 12 14.87 -3.62 -11.24
CA GLN A 12 14.58 -2.92 -9.98
C GLN A 12 15.56 -3.31 -8.86
N ALA A 13 15.99 -4.56 -8.79
CA ALA A 13 16.97 -5.02 -7.81
C ALA A 13 18.37 -4.41 -8.07
N VAL A 14 18.81 -4.38 -9.33
CA VAL A 14 20.06 -3.71 -9.72
C VAL A 14 19.97 -2.21 -9.43
N TYR A 15 18.86 -1.57 -9.78
CA TYR A 15 18.66 -0.14 -9.52
C TYR A 15 18.75 0.21 -8.03
N GLY A 16 18.14 -0.59 -7.15
CA GLY A 16 18.26 -0.40 -5.71
C GLY A 16 19.67 -0.63 -5.16
N ASN A 17 20.43 -1.58 -5.71
CA ASN A 17 21.85 -1.75 -5.38
C ASN A 17 22.68 -0.54 -5.83
N LEU A 18 22.41 0.02 -7.01
CA LEU A 18 23.10 1.22 -7.48
C LEU A 18 22.76 2.46 -6.63
N GLN A 19 21.54 2.57 -6.09
CA GLN A 19 21.19 3.58 -5.10
C GLN A 19 21.99 3.39 -3.79
N LEU A 20 22.11 2.16 -3.30
CA LEU A 20 22.93 1.84 -2.12
C LEU A 20 24.41 2.23 -2.28
N LEU A 21 24.94 2.05 -3.49
CA LEU A 21 26.32 2.41 -3.85
C LEU A 21 26.50 3.90 -4.14
N GLY A 22 25.42 4.70 -4.15
CA GLY A 22 25.47 6.14 -4.38
C GLY A 22 25.53 6.57 -5.84
N TYR A 23 25.36 5.66 -6.80
CA TYR A 23 25.32 6.00 -8.23
C TYR A 23 24.01 6.70 -8.64
N PHE A 24 22.92 6.43 -7.93
CA PHE A 24 21.62 7.07 -8.15
C PHE A 24 21.02 7.58 -6.84
N PRO A 25 20.25 8.68 -6.86
CA PRO A 25 19.53 9.13 -5.69
C PRO A 25 18.38 8.17 -5.36
N SER A 26 18.06 8.10 -4.07
CA SER A 26 16.82 7.54 -3.57
C SER A 26 15.65 8.49 -3.86
N ASN A 27 14.45 7.95 -4.09
CA ASN A 27 13.24 8.77 -4.24
C ASN A 27 12.65 9.21 -2.89
N HIS A 28 13.40 9.06 -1.80
CA HIS A 28 12.97 9.43 -0.45
C HIS A 28 14.16 9.97 0.35
N SER A 29 13.99 11.13 0.99
CA SER A 29 15.06 11.82 1.74
C SER A 29 15.58 11.01 2.93
N GLY A 30 14.71 10.29 3.63
CA GLY A 30 15.05 9.48 4.80
C GLY A 30 15.58 8.06 4.53
N PHE A 31 15.63 7.60 3.27
CA PHE A 31 16.06 6.23 2.95
C PHE A 31 17.12 6.22 1.87
N LYS A 32 18.12 5.33 1.98
CA LYS A 32 19.19 5.21 0.98
C LYS A 32 18.77 4.51 -0.31
N LEU A 33 17.67 3.75 -0.29
CA LEU A 33 17.21 2.98 -1.44
C LEU A 33 15.69 2.88 -1.48
N THR A 34 15.11 2.94 -2.67
CA THR A 34 13.68 2.76 -2.93
C THR A 34 13.40 2.07 -4.27
N GLY A 35 14.44 1.75 -5.04
CA GLY A 35 14.29 1.45 -6.46
C GLY A 35 13.51 2.57 -7.16
N GLY A 36 12.62 2.19 -8.07
CA GLY A 36 11.69 3.11 -8.74
C GLY A 36 10.43 3.45 -7.93
N PHE A 37 10.37 3.10 -6.64
CA PHE A 37 9.20 3.36 -5.78
C PHE A 37 9.46 4.54 -4.86
N PHE A 38 8.40 4.98 -4.16
CA PHE A 38 8.44 6.13 -3.26
C PHE A 38 8.99 5.82 -1.86
N ASN A 39 9.04 4.54 -1.45
CA ASN A 39 9.69 4.13 -0.21
C ASN A 39 10.13 2.64 -0.26
N PRO A 40 10.98 2.16 0.68
CA PRO A 40 11.53 0.79 0.67
C PRO A 40 10.49 -0.33 0.82
N GLY A 41 9.32 -0.06 1.40
CA GLY A 41 8.27 -1.05 1.66
C GLY A 41 7.63 -1.60 0.37
N PRO A 42 6.98 -0.77 -0.45
CA PRO A 42 6.47 -1.15 -1.78
C PRO A 42 7.55 -1.74 -2.68
N TYR A 43 8.77 -1.19 -2.62
CA TYR A 43 9.92 -1.73 -3.36
C TYR A 43 10.21 -3.17 -2.98
N ALA A 44 10.36 -3.46 -1.68
CA ALA A 44 10.58 -4.82 -1.19
C ALA A 44 9.40 -5.74 -1.54
N GLY A 45 8.17 -5.25 -1.44
CA GLY A 45 6.95 -5.96 -1.82
C GLY A 45 6.94 -6.39 -3.28
N PHE A 46 7.36 -5.49 -4.18
CA PHE A 46 7.51 -5.80 -5.59
C PHE A 46 8.55 -6.90 -5.82
N LEU A 47 9.74 -6.77 -5.23
CA LEU A 47 10.78 -7.79 -5.39
C LEU A 47 10.36 -9.18 -4.90
N VAL A 48 9.66 -9.29 -3.75
CA VAL A 48 9.19 -10.60 -3.25
C VAL A 48 7.98 -11.15 -4.00
N SER A 49 7.28 -10.32 -4.77
CA SER A 49 6.28 -10.80 -5.73
C SER A 49 6.92 -11.44 -6.98
N VAL A 50 8.11 -10.98 -7.36
CA VAL A 50 8.89 -11.50 -8.50
C VAL A 50 9.74 -12.71 -8.10
N PHE A 51 10.35 -12.67 -6.91
CA PHE A 51 11.30 -13.68 -6.44
C PHE A 51 10.85 -15.14 -6.61
N PRO A 52 9.65 -15.57 -6.16
CA PRO A 52 9.20 -16.96 -6.34
C PRO A 52 9.00 -17.35 -7.81
N ILE A 53 8.74 -16.38 -8.70
CA ILE A 53 8.70 -16.64 -10.14
C ILE A 53 10.11 -16.95 -10.64
N ALA A 54 11.10 -16.14 -10.27
CA ALA A 54 12.49 -16.36 -10.64
C ALA A 54 13.03 -17.69 -10.09
N LEU A 55 12.87 -17.93 -8.78
CA LEU A 55 13.29 -19.17 -8.14
C LEU A 55 12.57 -20.38 -8.74
N GLY A 56 11.26 -20.29 -8.96
CA GLY A 56 10.48 -21.33 -9.60
C GLY A 56 10.98 -21.67 -11.01
N LEU A 57 11.15 -20.67 -11.87
CA LEU A 57 11.66 -20.89 -13.22
C LEU A 57 13.06 -21.53 -13.23
N TYR A 58 13.92 -21.14 -12.28
CA TYR A 58 15.24 -21.74 -12.13
C TYR A 58 15.19 -23.19 -11.65
N LEU A 59 14.39 -23.49 -10.62
CA LEU A 59 14.26 -24.84 -10.05
C LEU A 59 13.61 -25.84 -11.01
N PHE A 60 12.67 -25.38 -11.84
CA PHE A 60 11.96 -26.20 -12.83
C PHE A 60 12.45 -25.94 -14.27
N LYS A 61 13.71 -25.50 -14.44
CA LYS A 61 14.25 -25.06 -15.74
C LYS A 61 14.18 -26.13 -16.83
N GLU A 62 14.39 -27.40 -16.49
CA GLU A 62 14.31 -28.51 -17.43
C GLU A 62 12.87 -28.68 -17.96
N GLU A 63 11.88 -28.65 -17.08
CA GLU A 63 10.47 -28.73 -17.48
C GLU A 63 10.01 -27.50 -18.27
N VAL A 64 10.53 -26.32 -17.96
CA VAL A 64 10.26 -25.08 -18.71
C VAL A 64 10.84 -25.18 -20.11
N VAL A 65 12.10 -25.60 -20.27
CA VAL A 65 12.78 -25.73 -21.57
C VAL A 65 12.11 -26.81 -22.42
N ASN A 66 11.79 -27.98 -21.84
CA ASN A 66 11.12 -29.06 -22.56
C ASN A 66 9.73 -28.64 -23.08
N ARG A 67 8.97 -27.87 -22.28
CA ARG A 67 7.64 -27.40 -22.68
C ARG A 67 7.67 -26.41 -23.85
N LEU A 68 8.75 -25.63 -23.97
CA LEU A 68 8.88 -24.69 -25.08
C LEU A 68 9.11 -25.39 -26.43
N GLN A 69 9.15 -26.74 -26.45
CA GLN A 69 9.18 -27.59 -27.66
C GLN A 69 10.24 -27.12 -28.66
N PHE A 70 11.45 -26.86 -28.16
CA PHE A 70 12.56 -26.52 -29.04
C PHE A 70 12.92 -27.75 -29.87
N ASP A 71 12.66 -27.67 -31.17
CA ASP A 71 13.21 -28.59 -32.14
C ASP A 71 14.71 -28.29 -32.26
N MET A 72 15.49 -28.87 -31.33
CA MET A 72 16.95 -28.69 -31.23
C MET A 72 17.67 -29.36 -32.42
N GLU A 73 17.00 -30.25 -33.16
CA GLU A 73 17.55 -30.92 -34.35
C GLU A 73 17.37 -30.08 -35.62
N ASN A 74 16.40 -29.16 -35.62
CA ASN A 74 16.19 -28.26 -36.74
C ASN A 74 17.27 -27.16 -36.80
N LYS A 75 18.33 -27.44 -37.58
CA LYS A 75 19.50 -26.55 -37.78
C LYS A 75 19.13 -25.11 -38.17
N ARG A 76 17.93 -24.87 -38.72
CA ARG A 76 17.44 -23.55 -39.14
C ARG A 76 17.14 -22.61 -37.96
N PHE A 77 16.85 -23.15 -36.77
CA PHE A 77 16.49 -22.37 -35.57
C PHE A 77 17.40 -22.63 -34.36
N LEU A 78 18.50 -23.37 -34.54
CA LEU A 78 19.42 -23.78 -33.48
C LEU A 78 19.92 -22.60 -32.62
N HIS A 79 20.29 -21.48 -33.25
CA HIS A 79 20.78 -20.28 -32.55
C HIS A 79 19.70 -19.65 -31.67
N VAL A 80 18.45 -19.58 -32.16
CA VAL A 80 17.32 -19.00 -31.42
C VAL A 80 16.94 -19.91 -30.25
N ASN A 81 16.89 -21.22 -30.46
CA ASN A 81 16.58 -22.21 -29.42
C ASN A 81 17.64 -22.20 -28.32
N THR A 82 18.91 -22.10 -28.71
CA THR A 82 20.05 -21.99 -27.78
C THR A 82 19.98 -20.70 -26.96
N PHE A 83 19.69 -19.56 -27.61
CA PHE A 83 19.52 -18.28 -26.91
C PHE A 83 18.38 -18.34 -25.89
N ILE A 84 17.21 -18.88 -26.26
CA ILE A 84 16.07 -18.95 -25.34
C ILE A 84 16.36 -19.90 -24.18
N LYS A 85 17.04 -21.03 -24.41
CA LYS A 85 17.50 -21.93 -23.34
C LYS A 85 18.36 -21.17 -22.32
N TYR A 86 19.38 -20.44 -22.80
CA TYR A 86 20.22 -19.64 -21.92
C TYR A 86 19.46 -18.51 -21.23
N ALA A 87 18.51 -17.88 -21.90
CA ALA A 87 17.65 -16.87 -21.30
C ALA A 87 16.81 -17.46 -20.14
N VAL A 88 16.21 -18.63 -20.33
CA VAL A 88 15.43 -19.33 -19.29
C VAL A 88 16.32 -19.77 -18.12
N GLU A 89 17.59 -20.07 -18.36
CA GLU A 89 18.51 -20.52 -17.33
C GLU A 89 19.14 -19.38 -16.52
N TYR A 90 19.68 -18.37 -17.20
CA TYR A 90 20.48 -17.32 -16.57
C TYR A 90 19.66 -16.12 -16.10
N ILE A 91 18.59 -15.72 -16.80
CA ILE A 91 17.79 -14.55 -16.38
C ILE A 91 17.17 -14.79 -14.99
N PRO A 92 16.55 -15.95 -14.69
CA PRO A 92 16.05 -16.23 -13.35
C PRO A 92 17.15 -16.28 -12.31
N LEU A 93 18.31 -16.88 -12.62
CA LEU A 93 19.44 -16.95 -11.69
C LEU A 93 19.97 -15.57 -11.33
N ILE A 94 20.20 -14.70 -12.32
CA ILE A 94 20.63 -13.32 -12.11
C ILE A 94 19.59 -12.58 -11.27
N GLY A 95 18.30 -12.73 -11.58
CA GLY A 95 17.21 -12.13 -10.81
C GLY A 95 17.20 -12.55 -9.34
N ILE A 96 17.40 -13.85 -9.06
CA ILE A 96 17.50 -14.38 -7.69
C ILE A 96 18.67 -13.71 -6.96
N ILE A 97 19.85 -13.71 -7.56
CA ILE A 97 21.07 -13.13 -6.95
C ILE A 97 20.86 -11.64 -6.67
N SER A 98 20.43 -10.88 -7.67
CA SER A 98 20.21 -9.43 -7.51
C SER A 98 19.18 -9.11 -6.42
N ILE A 99 18.09 -9.87 -6.33
CA ILE A 99 17.05 -9.67 -5.31
C ILE A 99 17.58 -10.00 -3.90
N ILE A 100 18.29 -11.13 -3.74
CA ILE A 100 18.84 -11.54 -2.43
C ILE A 100 19.81 -10.49 -1.90
N LEU A 101 20.63 -9.87 -2.77
CA LEU A 101 21.60 -8.85 -2.37
C LEU A 101 20.93 -7.58 -1.80
N VAL A 102 19.77 -7.17 -2.33
CA VAL A 102 19.15 -5.89 -1.94
C VAL A 102 18.09 -6.03 -0.84
N ILE A 103 17.40 -7.17 -0.72
CA ILE A 103 16.29 -7.37 0.22
C ILE A 103 16.66 -7.08 1.69
N PRO A 104 17.81 -7.51 2.23
CA PRO A 104 18.20 -7.18 3.60
C PRO A 104 18.28 -5.67 3.86
N ALA A 105 18.82 -4.92 2.89
CA ALA A 105 18.97 -3.48 2.99
C ALA A 105 17.63 -2.72 2.99
N THR A 106 16.55 -3.33 2.47
CA THR A 106 15.19 -2.74 2.54
C THR A 106 14.65 -2.65 3.97
N GLN A 107 15.20 -3.41 4.91
CA GLN A 107 14.72 -3.56 6.29
C GLN A 107 13.22 -3.94 6.40
N SER A 108 12.66 -4.57 5.37
CA SER A 108 11.27 -5.00 5.33
C SER A 108 11.11 -6.41 5.89
N ARG A 109 10.77 -6.52 7.17
CA ARG A 109 10.50 -7.81 7.85
C ARG A 109 9.47 -8.69 7.13
N ALA A 110 8.44 -8.05 6.56
CA ALA A 110 7.40 -8.73 5.79
C ALA A 110 7.97 -9.37 4.51
N SER A 111 8.94 -8.71 3.86
CA SER A 111 9.57 -9.24 2.65
C SER A 111 10.48 -10.44 2.99
N TRP A 112 11.21 -10.38 4.10
CA TRP A 112 12.03 -11.50 4.58
C TRP A 112 11.19 -12.76 4.83
N LEU A 113 10.03 -12.59 5.47
CA LEU A 113 9.09 -13.68 5.73
C LEU A 113 8.52 -14.25 4.42
N ALA A 114 8.07 -13.39 3.50
CA ALA A 114 7.52 -13.80 2.21
C ALA A 114 8.55 -14.55 1.35
N LEU A 115 9.79 -14.05 1.29
CA LEU A 115 10.90 -14.69 0.58
C LEU A 115 11.22 -16.05 1.19
N THR A 116 11.32 -16.15 2.52
CA THR A 116 11.65 -17.41 3.21
C THR A 116 10.55 -18.46 3.00
N ILE A 117 9.29 -18.12 3.27
CA ILE A 117 8.16 -19.05 3.14
C ILE A 117 8.01 -19.54 1.69
N SER A 118 8.08 -18.63 0.71
CA SER A 118 7.93 -19.01 -0.69
C SER A 118 9.12 -19.85 -1.21
N SER A 119 10.34 -19.55 -0.79
CA SER A 119 11.53 -20.37 -1.09
C SER A 119 11.42 -21.76 -0.53
N SER A 120 11.13 -21.87 0.78
CA SER A 120 11.00 -23.15 1.46
C SER A 120 9.90 -24.00 0.83
N LEU A 121 8.75 -23.41 0.50
CA LEU A 121 7.66 -24.14 -0.16
C LEU A 121 8.09 -24.66 -1.54
N LEU A 122 8.73 -23.84 -2.38
CA LEU A 122 9.19 -24.28 -3.70
C LEU A 122 10.21 -25.42 -3.61
N LEU A 123 11.17 -25.33 -2.68
CA LEU A 123 12.18 -26.38 -2.46
C LEU A 123 11.54 -27.68 -1.95
N VAL A 124 10.61 -27.57 -0.99
CA VAL A 124 9.86 -28.72 -0.46
C VAL A 124 9.07 -29.43 -1.56
N LEU A 125 8.39 -28.66 -2.42
CA LEU A 125 7.58 -29.21 -3.52
C LEU A 125 8.45 -29.79 -4.65
N ARG A 126 9.58 -29.14 -5.00
CA ARG A 126 10.49 -29.61 -6.05
C ARG A 126 11.15 -30.95 -5.68
N TYR A 127 11.69 -31.06 -4.47
CA TYR A 127 12.52 -32.20 -4.08
C TYR A 127 11.76 -33.27 -3.27
N GLU A 128 10.45 -33.07 -3.07
CA GLU A 128 9.58 -33.89 -2.21
C GLU A 128 10.15 -34.07 -0.79
N ILE A 129 10.81 -33.04 -0.25
CA ILE A 129 11.61 -33.10 1.00
C ILE A 129 10.77 -33.65 2.16
N LEU A 130 9.57 -33.11 2.37
CA LEU A 130 8.71 -33.53 3.47
C LEU A 130 8.25 -34.99 3.32
N LYS A 131 7.94 -35.45 2.11
CA LYS A 131 7.50 -36.82 1.86
C LYS A 131 8.63 -37.81 2.15
N LYS A 132 9.85 -37.52 1.68
CA LYS A 132 11.04 -38.33 1.98
C LYS A 132 11.35 -38.35 3.48
N LEU A 133 11.35 -37.19 4.12
CA LEU A 133 11.61 -37.06 5.56
C LEU A 133 10.56 -37.81 6.40
N PHE A 134 9.28 -37.58 6.14
CA PHE A 134 8.20 -38.19 6.93
C PHE A 134 8.03 -39.69 6.69
N ASN A 135 8.47 -40.23 5.56
CA ASN A 135 8.45 -41.68 5.32
C ASN A 135 9.46 -42.45 6.20
N HIS A 136 10.49 -41.77 6.72
CA HIS A 136 11.53 -42.38 7.57
C HIS A 136 11.37 -42.10 9.07
N LEU A 137 10.37 -41.33 9.48
CA LEU A 137 10.16 -40.95 10.89
C LEU A 137 9.01 -41.74 11.55
N SER A 138 9.22 -42.17 12.79
CA SER A 138 8.15 -42.72 13.64
C SER A 138 7.16 -41.64 14.06
N LYS A 139 5.92 -42.02 14.46
CA LYS A 139 4.86 -41.07 14.86
C LYS A 139 5.33 -40.07 15.93
N LEU A 140 6.08 -40.53 16.95
CA LEU A 140 6.65 -39.66 17.98
C LEU A 140 7.66 -38.66 17.42
N LYS A 141 8.60 -39.10 16.57
CA LYS A 141 9.58 -38.21 15.93
C LYS A 141 8.92 -37.15 15.03
N LYS A 142 7.80 -37.49 14.37
CA LYS A 142 7.01 -36.53 13.60
C LYS A 142 6.41 -35.44 14.47
N VAL A 143 5.80 -35.83 15.60
CA VAL A 143 5.23 -34.87 16.56
C VAL A 143 6.32 -33.96 17.10
N VAL A 144 7.44 -34.52 17.57
CA VAL A 144 8.59 -33.74 18.06
C VAL A 144 9.07 -32.75 17.01
N LEU A 145 9.30 -33.19 15.77
CA LEU A 145 9.74 -32.32 14.68
C LEU A 145 8.76 -31.16 14.43
N VAL A 146 7.45 -31.46 14.32
CA VAL A 146 6.42 -30.44 14.09
C VAL A 146 6.39 -29.44 15.25
N THR A 147 6.42 -29.91 16.50
CA THR A 147 6.45 -29.05 17.68
C THR A 147 7.71 -28.18 17.72
N THR A 148 8.88 -28.74 17.43
CA THR A 148 10.14 -27.97 17.37
C THR A 148 10.09 -26.90 16.27
N VAL A 149 9.57 -27.22 15.09
CA VAL A 149 9.42 -26.24 14.00
C VAL A 149 8.44 -25.13 14.40
N ILE A 150 7.30 -25.46 15.01
CA ILE A 150 6.35 -24.46 15.51
C ILE A 150 7.01 -23.56 16.56
N LEU A 151 7.80 -24.13 17.48
CA LEU A 151 8.53 -23.36 18.48
C LEU A 151 9.55 -22.40 17.84
N ILE A 152 10.35 -22.88 16.88
CA ILE A 152 11.32 -22.05 16.17
C ILE A 152 10.62 -20.89 15.45
N ILE A 153 9.51 -21.17 14.75
CA ILE A 153 8.70 -20.14 14.09
C ILE A 153 8.19 -19.13 15.11
N GLY A 154 7.67 -19.58 16.26
CA GLY A 154 7.20 -18.70 17.33
C GLY A 154 8.30 -17.77 17.84
N VAL A 155 9.48 -18.32 18.16
CA VAL A 155 10.64 -17.54 18.63
C VAL A 155 11.13 -16.57 17.54
N SER A 156 11.19 -17.00 16.28
CA SER A 156 11.56 -16.12 15.16
C SER A 156 10.57 -14.97 14.98
N LEU A 157 9.26 -15.23 15.07
CA LEU A 157 8.24 -14.18 14.99
C LEU A 157 8.35 -13.17 16.14
N LEU A 158 8.62 -13.64 17.36
CA LEU A 158 8.91 -12.78 18.51
C LEU A 158 10.16 -11.91 18.27
N GLY A 159 11.25 -12.51 17.78
CA GLY A 159 12.46 -11.77 17.41
C GLY A 159 12.20 -10.71 16.34
N VAL A 160 11.46 -11.06 15.29
CA VAL A 160 11.04 -10.14 14.22
C VAL A 160 10.18 -9.00 14.78
N TYR A 161 9.26 -9.28 15.71
CA TYR A 161 8.43 -8.26 16.36
C TYR A 161 9.29 -7.24 17.11
N HIS A 162 10.25 -7.71 17.92
CA HIS A 162 11.12 -6.85 18.74
C HIS A 162 12.16 -6.06 17.93
N PHE A 163 12.64 -6.58 16.78
CA PHE A 163 13.62 -5.89 15.92
C PHE A 163 13.21 -4.47 15.52
N LYS A 164 11.91 -4.20 15.37
CA LYS A 164 11.37 -2.86 15.09
C LYS A 164 10.05 -2.66 15.83
N LYS A 165 10.09 -2.76 17.16
CA LYS A 165 8.94 -2.77 18.06
C LYS A 165 7.96 -1.60 17.81
N GLY A 166 8.43 -0.36 17.75
CA GLY A 166 7.53 0.80 17.53
C GLY A 166 6.73 0.74 16.22
N SER A 167 7.32 0.18 15.15
CA SER A 167 6.57 -0.07 13.90
C SER A 167 5.56 -1.21 14.04
N SER A 168 5.84 -2.21 14.88
CA SER A 168 4.90 -3.29 15.17
C SER A 168 3.73 -2.77 16.00
N ASP A 169 4.02 -1.99 17.04
CA ASP A 169 3.02 -1.41 17.96
C ASP A 169 2.07 -0.47 17.23
N GLY A 170 2.58 0.38 16.34
CA GLY A 170 1.74 1.22 15.49
C GLY A 170 0.77 0.41 14.63
N ARG A 171 1.20 -0.73 14.07
CA ARG A 171 0.30 -1.61 13.29
C ARG A 171 -0.74 -2.29 14.17
N LEU A 172 -0.34 -2.76 15.35
CA LEU A 172 -1.29 -3.35 16.31
C LEU A 172 -2.35 -2.34 16.73
N PHE A 173 -1.96 -1.07 16.95
CA PHE A 173 -2.92 0.00 17.23
C PHE A 173 -3.86 0.25 16.06
N ILE A 174 -3.33 0.33 14.82
CA ILE A 174 -4.16 0.45 13.62
C ILE A 174 -5.17 -0.69 13.51
N TRP A 175 -4.75 -1.93 13.81
CA TRP A 175 -5.65 -3.09 13.80
C TRP A 175 -6.70 -3.01 14.90
N LYS A 176 -6.33 -2.57 16.11
CA LYS A 176 -7.26 -2.32 17.23
C LYS A 176 -8.32 -1.28 16.89
N VAL A 177 -7.95 -0.17 16.25
CA VAL A 177 -8.93 0.83 15.78
C VAL A 177 -9.80 0.24 14.66
N SER A 178 -9.19 -0.52 13.75
CA SER A 178 -9.91 -1.18 12.64
C SER A 178 -10.97 -2.18 13.14
N THR A 179 -10.79 -2.86 14.28
CA THR A 179 -11.83 -3.77 14.81
C THR A 179 -13.11 -3.02 15.15
N LYS A 180 -13.03 -1.76 15.60
CA LYS A 180 -14.21 -0.93 15.84
C LYS A 180 -14.91 -0.56 14.54
N MET A 181 -14.16 -0.24 13.48
CA MET A 181 -14.74 0.00 12.15
C MET A 181 -15.50 -1.22 11.62
N ILE A 182 -14.92 -2.43 11.79
CA ILE A 182 -15.55 -3.70 11.40
C ILE A 182 -16.82 -3.94 12.22
N ASN A 183 -16.78 -3.70 13.53
CA ASN A 183 -17.93 -3.87 14.41
C ASN A 183 -19.09 -2.94 14.04
N ASP A 184 -18.79 -1.71 13.62
CA ASP A 184 -19.81 -0.72 13.29
C ASP A 184 -20.38 -0.92 11.87
N ASN A 185 -19.64 -1.58 10.97
CA ASN A 185 -20.05 -1.84 9.58
C ASN A 185 -19.80 -3.32 9.14
N PRO A 186 -20.42 -4.33 9.80
CA PRO A 186 -19.99 -5.72 9.67
C PRO A 186 -20.33 -6.38 8.32
N LEU A 187 -21.43 -6.00 7.67
CA LEU A 187 -21.94 -6.70 6.49
C LEU A 187 -21.20 -6.31 5.20
N PHE A 188 -21.18 -5.01 4.91
CA PHE A 188 -20.66 -4.45 3.67
C PHE A 188 -19.39 -3.59 3.86
N GLY A 189 -18.94 -3.39 5.11
CA GLY A 189 -17.85 -2.48 5.41
C GLY A 189 -18.23 -1.02 5.16
N VAL A 190 -17.22 -0.14 5.21
CA VAL A 190 -17.35 1.30 4.95
C VAL A 190 -17.29 1.65 3.45
N GLY A 191 -17.15 0.66 2.58
CA GLY A 191 -17.02 0.82 1.13
C GLY A 191 -15.58 0.70 0.63
N PHE A 192 -15.44 0.28 -0.62
CA PHE A 192 -14.15 0.08 -1.29
C PHE A 192 -13.31 1.36 -1.34
N ASP A 193 -12.02 1.26 -0.97
CA ASP A 193 -11.05 2.37 -0.89
C ASP A 193 -11.47 3.50 0.08
N ARG A 194 -12.32 3.18 1.08
CA ARG A 194 -12.79 4.16 2.09
C ARG A 194 -12.08 4.04 3.45
N PHE A 195 -11.12 3.12 3.61
CA PHE A 195 -10.35 3.02 4.85
C PHE A 195 -9.74 4.37 5.27
N LYS A 196 -9.00 5.01 4.34
CA LYS A 196 -8.32 6.30 4.58
C LYS A 196 -9.28 7.49 4.76
N ALA A 197 -10.55 7.37 4.35
CA ALA A 197 -11.56 8.39 4.56
C ALA A 197 -12.08 8.37 6.01
N HIS A 198 -12.17 7.20 6.62
CA HIS A 198 -12.82 7.01 7.93
C HIS A 198 -11.85 6.71 9.08
N TYR A 199 -10.71 6.07 8.82
CA TYR A 199 -9.84 5.55 9.88
C TYR A 199 -9.44 6.62 10.91
N MET A 200 -9.10 7.82 10.44
CA MET A 200 -8.67 8.90 11.33
C MET A 200 -9.78 9.40 12.25
N ASP A 201 -11.06 9.32 11.84
CA ASP A 201 -12.21 9.67 12.69
C ASP A 201 -12.36 8.63 13.83
N TYR A 202 -12.17 7.34 13.52
CA TYR A 202 -12.20 6.28 14.54
C TYR A 202 -11.01 6.40 15.49
N GLN A 203 -9.83 6.76 14.99
CA GLN A 203 -8.66 7.03 15.83
C GLN A 203 -8.90 8.25 16.75
N ALA A 204 -9.51 9.32 16.22
CA ALA A 204 -9.88 10.48 17.02
C ALA A 204 -10.90 10.13 18.12
N ASN A 205 -11.93 9.37 17.78
CA ASN A 205 -12.92 8.91 18.76
C ASN A 205 -12.30 8.01 19.84
N TYR A 206 -11.35 7.15 19.48
CA TYR A 206 -10.61 6.34 20.45
C TYR A 206 -9.91 7.20 21.50
N PHE A 207 -9.17 8.24 21.08
CA PHE A 207 -8.47 9.12 22.02
C PHE A 207 -9.39 10.10 22.74
N ALA A 208 -10.51 10.50 22.12
CA ALA A 208 -11.53 11.30 22.79
C ALA A 208 -12.15 10.58 24.00
N ILE A 209 -12.34 9.26 23.90
CA ILE A 209 -12.91 8.43 24.96
C ILE A 209 -11.86 8.02 26.00
N ASN A 210 -10.67 7.62 25.55
CA ASN A 210 -9.66 7.00 26.43
C ASN A 210 -8.58 7.96 26.93
N GLY A 211 -8.53 9.20 26.41
CA GLY A 211 -7.44 10.14 26.65
C GLY A 211 -6.13 9.69 26.00
N GLU A 212 -5.03 10.37 26.35
CA GLU A 212 -3.69 10.08 25.81
C GLU A 212 -3.11 8.79 26.43
N THR A 213 -3.41 7.66 25.79
CA THR A 213 -2.88 6.33 26.13
C THR A 213 -1.49 6.10 25.51
N GLN A 214 -0.81 5.00 25.85
CA GLN A 214 0.51 4.66 25.29
C GLN A 214 0.50 4.56 23.75
N GLU A 215 -0.64 4.21 23.16
CA GLU A 215 -0.83 4.18 21.72
C GLU A 215 -0.66 5.56 21.05
N ALA A 216 -0.81 6.67 21.80
CA ALA A 216 -0.52 8.01 21.29
C ALA A 216 0.94 8.16 20.83
N LEU A 217 1.87 7.37 21.39
CA LEU A 217 3.28 7.38 20.98
C LEU A 217 3.51 6.82 19.58
N VAL A 218 2.58 6.02 19.05
CA VAL A 218 2.70 5.36 17.73
C VAL A 218 1.59 5.78 16.75
N ALA A 219 0.64 6.59 17.19
CA ALA A 219 -0.41 7.16 16.35
C ALA A 219 0.17 8.20 15.37
N ASP A 220 -0.25 8.11 14.11
CA ASP A 220 0.03 9.12 13.09
C ASP A 220 -1.08 9.10 12.02
N ASN A 221 -1.01 10.01 11.04
CA ASN A 221 -1.87 9.96 9.86
C ASN A 221 -1.68 8.63 9.12
N THR A 222 -2.77 7.90 8.92
CA THR A 222 -2.73 6.52 8.41
C THR A 222 -3.63 6.37 7.18
N TYR A 223 -3.06 5.81 6.11
CA TYR A 223 -3.74 5.60 4.82
C TYR A 223 -4.09 4.13 4.56
N TYR A 224 -3.45 3.21 5.27
CA TYR A 224 -3.58 1.77 5.06
C TYR A 224 -3.58 1.06 6.40
N ALA A 225 -4.27 -0.08 6.50
CA ALA A 225 -4.24 -0.89 7.71
C ALA A 225 -2.88 -1.59 7.94
N PHE A 226 -1.98 -1.53 6.95
CA PHE A 226 -0.74 -2.34 6.87
C PHE A 226 -0.99 -3.85 7.08
N ASN A 227 -2.20 -4.27 6.73
CA ASN A 227 -2.68 -5.64 6.65
C ASN A 227 -3.84 -5.63 5.67
N GLU A 228 -3.62 -6.12 4.45
CA GLU A 228 -4.60 -6.06 3.37
C GLU A 228 -5.88 -6.82 3.73
N PHE A 229 -5.79 -7.89 4.54
CA PHE A 229 -6.96 -8.67 4.93
C PHE A 229 -7.84 -7.90 5.92
N ILE A 230 -7.25 -7.24 6.92
CA ILE A 230 -7.99 -6.38 7.85
C ILE A 230 -8.63 -5.23 7.08
N GLN A 231 -7.86 -4.53 6.23
CA GLN A 231 -8.40 -3.45 5.42
C GLN A 231 -9.54 -3.93 4.51
N PHE A 232 -9.40 -5.12 3.91
CA PHE A 232 -10.43 -5.69 3.05
C PHE A 232 -11.73 -5.97 3.81
N VAL A 233 -11.66 -6.45 5.07
CA VAL A 233 -12.84 -6.62 5.93
C VAL A 233 -13.45 -5.25 6.30
N VAL A 234 -12.63 -4.25 6.65
CA VAL A 234 -13.11 -2.89 6.95
C VAL A 234 -13.88 -2.31 5.76
N GLU A 235 -13.37 -2.50 4.53
CA GLU A 235 -13.95 -1.90 3.33
C GLU A 235 -15.13 -2.67 2.72
N ASN A 236 -15.16 -4.01 2.87
CA ASN A 236 -16.13 -4.87 2.17
C ASN A 236 -16.98 -5.76 3.09
N GLY A 237 -16.73 -5.74 4.40
CA GLY A 237 -17.42 -6.53 5.40
C GLY A 237 -17.30 -8.04 5.20
N VAL A 238 -18.13 -8.79 5.93
CA VAL A 238 -18.14 -10.27 5.89
C VAL A 238 -18.55 -10.81 4.52
N ILE A 239 -19.40 -10.09 3.78
CA ILE A 239 -19.82 -10.50 2.43
C ILE A 239 -18.63 -10.48 1.47
N GLY A 240 -17.82 -9.43 1.52
CA GLY A 240 -16.56 -9.37 0.78
C GLY A 240 -15.63 -10.53 1.15
N VAL A 241 -15.49 -10.82 2.45
CA VAL A 241 -14.65 -11.92 2.95
C VAL A 241 -15.10 -13.27 2.39
N PHE A 242 -16.41 -13.54 2.36
CA PHE A 242 -16.95 -14.78 1.77
C PHE A 242 -16.58 -14.93 0.29
N LEU A 243 -16.71 -13.86 -0.49
CA LEU A 243 -16.31 -13.84 -1.91
C LEU A 243 -14.80 -14.06 -2.07
N PHE A 244 -13.99 -13.42 -1.23
CA PHE A 244 -12.54 -13.58 -1.25
C PHE A 244 -12.12 -15.02 -0.91
N ILE A 245 -12.70 -15.62 0.14
CA ILE A 245 -12.46 -17.01 0.50
C ILE A 245 -12.90 -17.96 -0.62
N SER A 246 -14.00 -17.66 -1.31
CA SER A 246 -14.45 -18.44 -2.46
C SER A 246 -13.41 -18.42 -3.61
N VAL A 247 -12.82 -17.26 -3.89
CA VAL A 247 -11.73 -17.14 -4.87
C VAL A 247 -10.49 -17.91 -4.43
N LEU A 248 -10.08 -17.79 -3.15
CA LEU A 248 -8.95 -18.57 -2.61
C LEU A 248 -9.20 -20.07 -2.68
N TYR A 249 -10.40 -20.52 -2.36
CA TYR A 249 -10.79 -21.92 -2.46
C TYR A 249 -10.64 -22.44 -3.89
N VAL A 250 -11.11 -21.67 -4.89
CA VAL A 250 -10.94 -22.01 -6.31
C VAL A 250 -9.46 -22.09 -6.68
N ILE A 251 -8.62 -21.13 -6.27
CA ILE A 251 -7.17 -21.13 -6.53
C ILE A 251 -6.50 -22.36 -5.93
N ILE A 252 -6.85 -22.73 -4.70
CA ILE A 252 -6.25 -23.87 -4.00
C ILE A 252 -6.66 -25.19 -4.68
N LYS A 253 -7.97 -25.38 -4.91
CA LYS A 253 -8.53 -26.59 -5.53
C LYS A 253 -8.24 -26.71 -7.02
N PHE A 254 -7.76 -25.64 -7.64
CA PHE A 254 -7.37 -25.62 -9.04
C PHE A 254 -6.38 -26.74 -9.37
N SER A 255 -6.73 -27.58 -10.35
CA SER A 255 -5.86 -28.66 -10.84
C SER A 255 -5.44 -28.40 -12.29
N SER A 256 -4.16 -28.57 -12.55
CA SER A 256 -3.55 -28.47 -13.88
C SER A 256 -3.28 -29.87 -14.46
N ALA A 257 -3.10 -29.96 -15.78
CA ALA A 257 -2.54 -31.17 -16.41
C ALA A 257 -1.20 -31.54 -15.76
N LYS A 258 -0.90 -32.83 -15.65
CA LYS A 258 0.31 -33.33 -14.95
C LYS A 258 1.59 -32.69 -15.49
N GLU A 259 1.68 -32.55 -16.80
CA GLU A 259 2.76 -31.86 -17.54
C GLU A 259 2.94 -30.38 -17.14
N ASN A 260 1.90 -29.74 -16.59
CA ASN A 260 1.86 -28.31 -16.26
C ASN A 260 1.88 -28.05 -14.74
N ASN A 261 2.02 -29.11 -13.92
CA ASN A 261 2.01 -29.00 -12.46
C ASN A 261 3.13 -28.10 -11.93
N TYR A 262 4.30 -28.10 -12.58
CA TYR A 262 5.40 -27.23 -12.20
C TYR A 262 5.02 -25.75 -12.34
N LEU A 263 4.41 -25.33 -13.47
CA LEU A 263 3.95 -23.95 -13.63
C LEU A 263 2.84 -23.60 -12.63
N SER A 264 1.88 -24.50 -12.41
CA SER A 264 0.84 -24.29 -11.39
C SER A 264 1.45 -24.06 -10.00
N THR A 265 2.50 -24.82 -9.66
CA THR A 265 3.26 -24.67 -8.41
C THR A 265 3.95 -23.31 -8.31
N ILE A 266 4.63 -22.87 -9.37
CA ILE A 266 5.27 -21.54 -9.43
C ILE A 266 4.21 -20.45 -9.20
N LEU A 267 3.12 -20.46 -9.98
CA LEU A 267 2.09 -19.44 -9.93
C LEU A 267 1.41 -19.35 -8.56
N LYS A 268 1.02 -20.49 -7.98
CA LYS A 268 0.39 -20.55 -6.64
C LYS A 268 1.35 -20.08 -5.55
N THR A 269 2.63 -20.45 -5.63
CA THR A 269 3.62 -20.02 -4.64
C THR A 269 3.94 -18.52 -4.76
N SER A 270 3.90 -17.96 -5.97
CA SER A 270 4.00 -16.51 -6.18
C SER A 270 2.82 -15.76 -5.58
N LEU A 271 1.58 -16.24 -5.78
CA LEU A 271 0.40 -15.68 -5.13
C LEU A 271 0.48 -15.79 -3.60
N LEU A 272 0.99 -16.91 -3.08
CA LEU A 272 1.24 -17.09 -1.64
C LEU A 272 2.25 -16.07 -1.11
N SER A 273 3.37 -15.84 -1.81
CA SER A 273 4.38 -14.85 -1.40
C SER A 273 3.76 -13.45 -1.23
N ILE A 274 2.93 -13.04 -2.20
CA ILE A 274 2.20 -11.77 -2.14
C ILE A 274 1.22 -11.76 -0.96
N GLY A 275 0.50 -12.86 -0.73
CA GLY A 275 -0.41 -13.01 0.41
C GLY A 275 0.30 -12.94 1.78
N VAL A 276 1.47 -13.58 1.92
CA VAL A 276 2.30 -13.48 3.13
C VAL A 276 2.73 -12.04 3.38
N PHE A 277 3.19 -11.35 2.32
CA PHE A 277 3.56 -9.94 2.42
C PHE A 277 2.35 -9.06 2.80
N ALA A 278 1.15 -9.41 2.32
CA ALA A 278 -0.09 -8.67 2.56
C ALA A 278 -0.57 -8.71 4.03
N PHE A 279 -0.16 -9.68 4.85
CA PHE A 279 -0.46 -9.68 6.30
C PHE A 279 0.15 -8.50 7.06
N PHE A 280 1.22 -7.91 6.51
CA PHE A 280 2.04 -6.91 7.19
C PHE A 280 2.35 -5.70 6.29
N SER A 281 1.63 -5.55 5.19
CA SER A 281 1.82 -4.51 4.18
C SER A 281 0.55 -4.34 3.34
N TYR A 282 0.65 -3.56 2.25
CA TYR A 282 -0.47 -3.13 1.40
C TYR A 282 -0.17 -3.37 -0.11
N PRO A 283 0.21 -4.59 -0.54
CA PRO A 283 0.64 -4.87 -1.91
C PRO A 283 -0.43 -4.57 -2.98
N VAL A 284 -1.72 -4.68 -2.66
CA VAL A 284 -2.79 -4.47 -3.66
C VAL A 284 -2.95 -2.98 -3.98
N GLN A 285 -2.45 -2.09 -3.15
CA GLN A 285 -2.42 -0.65 -3.41
C GLN A 285 -1.28 -0.25 -4.36
N ILE A 286 -0.34 -1.16 -4.64
CA ILE A 286 0.82 -0.91 -5.49
C ILE A 286 0.57 -1.47 -6.89
N LEU A 287 0.41 -0.58 -7.87
CA LEU A 287 0.01 -0.95 -9.23
C LEU A 287 0.89 -2.05 -9.88
N PRO A 288 2.24 -1.99 -9.85
CA PRO A 288 3.07 -3.07 -10.38
C PRO A 288 2.78 -4.44 -9.77
N ILE A 289 2.51 -4.52 -8.46
CA ILE A 289 2.20 -5.78 -7.77
C ILE A 289 0.80 -6.26 -8.17
N LYS A 290 -0.18 -5.35 -8.23
CA LYS A 290 -1.54 -5.64 -8.71
C LYS A 290 -1.53 -6.26 -10.12
N LEU A 291 -0.71 -5.71 -11.03
CA LEU A 291 -0.53 -6.27 -12.37
C LEU A 291 0.06 -7.68 -12.34
N ILE A 292 1.04 -7.94 -11.47
CA ILE A 292 1.59 -9.29 -11.28
C ILE A 292 0.50 -10.26 -10.81
N ILE A 293 -0.33 -9.88 -9.82
CA ILE A 293 -1.44 -10.72 -9.35
C ILE A 293 -2.38 -11.08 -10.51
N VAL A 294 -2.80 -10.10 -11.32
CA VAL A 294 -3.68 -10.32 -12.47
C VAL A 294 -3.03 -11.28 -13.48
N VAL A 295 -1.75 -11.09 -13.81
CA VAL A 295 -1.03 -11.97 -14.74
C VAL A 295 -0.91 -13.39 -14.18
N LEU A 296 -0.63 -13.55 -12.88
CA LEU A 296 -0.53 -14.85 -12.24
C LEU A 296 -1.87 -15.59 -12.24
N LEU A 297 -2.98 -14.90 -11.93
CA LEU A 297 -4.33 -15.48 -11.97
C LEU A 297 -4.75 -15.85 -13.39
N ALA A 298 -4.49 -14.99 -14.37
CA ALA A 298 -4.78 -15.27 -15.78
C ALA A 298 -3.97 -16.46 -16.30
N ALA A 299 -2.68 -16.52 -15.95
CA ALA A 299 -1.81 -17.64 -16.29
C ALA A 299 -2.29 -18.93 -15.62
N LEU A 300 -2.70 -18.87 -14.34
CA LEU A 300 -3.22 -20.03 -13.62
C LEU A 300 -4.48 -20.54 -14.29
N SER A 301 -5.47 -19.67 -14.54
CA SER A 301 -6.73 -20.01 -15.24
C SER A 301 -6.50 -20.71 -16.59
N LYS A 302 -5.50 -20.28 -17.36
CA LYS A 302 -5.13 -20.91 -18.65
C LYS A 302 -4.73 -22.39 -18.50
N LEU A 303 -4.17 -22.80 -17.36
CA LEU A 303 -3.69 -24.17 -17.12
C LEU A 303 -4.82 -25.15 -16.72
N GLY A 304 -6.07 -24.70 -16.65
CA GLY A 304 -7.16 -25.46 -16.05
C GLY A 304 -7.64 -26.57 -16.95
N GLN A 305 -7.77 -27.78 -16.40
CA GLN A 305 -8.37 -28.92 -17.11
C GLN A 305 -9.88 -28.76 -17.27
N ASN A 306 -10.56 -28.33 -16.21
CA ASN A 306 -12.01 -28.15 -16.17
C ASN A 306 -12.39 -26.76 -16.66
N LYS A 307 -12.18 -26.50 -17.96
CA LYS A 307 -12.71 -25.29 -18.58
C LYS A 307 -14.23 -25.40 -18.56
N ILE A 308 -14.87 -24.56 -17.74
CA ILE A 308 -16.30 -24.32 -17.87
C ILE A 308 -16.48 -23.82 -19.31
N LYS A 309 -17.20 -24.59 -20.13
CA LYS A 309 -17.64 -24.17 -21.46
C LYS A 309 -19.08 -23.67 -21.29
N PRO A 310 -19.31 -22.43 -20.82
CA PRO A 310 -20.66 -21.95 -20.57
C PRO A 310 -21.45 -21.77 -21.87
N PHE A 311 -20.75 -21.64 -23.01
CA PHE A 311 -21.38 -21.58 -24.33
C PHE A 311 -21.37 -22.95 -24.99
N ILE A 312 -22.59 -23.47 -25.16
CA ILE A 312 -22.98 -24.60 -26.02
C ILE A 312 -22.24 -24.51 -27.36
N ASN A 313 -21.83 -25.65 -27.93
CA ASN A 313 -21.24 -25.77 -29.27
C ASN A 313 -22.21 -25.29 -30.36
N PHE A 314 -22.47 -23.99 -30.46
CA PHE A 314 -23.11 -23.41 -31.64
C PHE A 314 -22.11 -23.53 -32.80
N LYS A 315 -22.50 -24.25 -33.85
CA LYS A 315 -21.79 -24.23 -35.14
C LYS A 315 -22.02 -22.85 -35.77
N ILE A 316 -21.23 -21.87 -35.34
CA ILE A 316 -21.25 -20.51 -35.90
C ILE A 316 -20.64 -20.59 -37.31
N GLY A 317 -21.39 -20.19 -38.33
CA GLY A 317 -20.92 -20.13 -39.72
C GLY A 317 -19.70 -19.20 -39.87
N THR A 318 -18.86 -19.46 -40.87
CA THR A 318 -17.59 -18.75 -41.10
C THR A 318 -17.77 -17.23 -41.21
N ARG A 319 -18.86 -16.76 -41.83
CA ARG A 319 -19.20 -15.33 -41.91
C ARG A 319 -19.47 -14.72 -40.53
N ILE A 320 -20.29 -15.37 -39.71
CA ILE A 320 -20.60 -14.89 -38.35
C ILE A 320 -19.33 -14.90 -37.46
N LYS A 321 -18.45 -15.89 -37.59
CA LYS A 321 -17.14 -15.90 -36.90
C LYS A 321 -16.26 -14.71 -37.31
N LEU A 322 -16.22 -14.38 -38.60
CA LEU A 322 -15.48 -13.21 -39.10
C LEU A 322 -16.08 -11.91 -38.57
N THR A 323 -17.41 -11.77 -38.58
CA THR A 323 -18.10 -10.60 -38.02
C THR A 323 -17.85 -10.46 -36.52
N LEU A 324 -17.93 -11.54 -35.74
CA LEU A 324 -17.61 -11.52 -34.31
C LEU A 324 -16.16 -11.14 -34.05
N LYS A 325 -15.20 -11.70 -34.81
CA LYS A 325 -13.79 -11.30 -34.70
C LYS A 325 -13.60 -9.82 -35.04
N ALA A 326 -14.22 -9.33 -36.11
CA ALA A 326 -14.17 -7.92 -36.49
C ALA A 326 -14.77 -7.02 -35.40
N PHE A 327 -15.88 -7.44 -34.78
CA PHE A 327 -16.51 -6.71 -33.67
C PHE A 327 -15.63 -6.71 -32.41
N VAL A 328 -15.00 -7.84 -32.07
CA VAL A 328 -14.04 -7.92 -30.96
C VAL A 328 -12.82 -7.02 -31.21
N ILE A 329 -12.24 -7.07 -32.42
CA ILE A 329 -11.11 -6.22 -32.80
C ILE A 329 -11.53 -4.74 -32.77
N GLY A 330 -12.68 -4.40 -33.35
CA GLY A 330 -13.24 -3.05 -33.32
C GLY A 330 -13.48 -2.57 -31.89
N GLY A 331 -14.04 -3.43 -31.03
CA GLY A 331 -14.26 -3.15 -29.61
C GLY A 331 -12.98 -2.95 -28.82
N VAL A 332 -11.93 -3.74 -29.10
CA VAL A 332 -10.60 -3.55 -28.51
C VAL A 332 -9.98 -2.23 -28.98
N LEU A 333 -10.06 -1.91 -30.27
CA LEU A 333 -9.54 -0.66 -30.82
C LEU A 333 -10.25 0.56 -30.25
N THR A 334 -11.59 0.54 -30.20
CA THR A 334 -12.36 1.65 -29.61
C THR A 334 -12.05 1.81 -28.13
N THR A 335 -12.04 0.71 -27.36
CA THR A 335 -11.66 0.74 -25.94
C THR A 335 -10.25 1.27 -25.75
N THR A 336 -9.31 0.91 -26.62
CA THR A 336 -7.93 1.40 -26.58
C THR A 336 -7.86 2.90 -26.84
N ILE A 337 -8.59 3.41 -27.85
CA ILE A 337 -8.64 4.85 -28.18
C ILE A 337 -9.25 5.65 -27.02
N PHE A 338 -10.38 5.20 -26.47
CA PHE A 338 -11.01 5.85 -25.32
C PHE A 338 -10.12 5.80 -24.07
N SER A 339 -9.47 4.66 -23.82
CA SER A 339 -8.53 4.51 -22.71
C SER A 339 -7.33 5.45 -22.87
N PHE A 340 -6.77 5.57 -24.07
CA PHE A 340 -5.66 6.49 -24.34
C PHE A 340 -6.07 7.95 -24.12
N LYS A 341 -7.24 8.35 -24.61
CA LYS A 341 -7.79 9.70 -24.37
C LYS A 341 -8.01 9.97 -22.88
N TYR A 342 -8.53 9.00 -22.14
CA TYR A 342 -8.71 9.10 -20.70
C TYR A 342 -7.37 9.20 -19.96
N ILE A 343 -6.41 8.33 -20.28
CA ILE A 343 -5.06 8.34 -19.70
C ILE A 343 -4.37 9.67 -19.98
N TYR A 344 -4.50 10.21 -21.20
CA TYR A 344 -3.93 11.50 -21.54
C TYR A 344 -4.48 12.62 -20.66
N LYS A 345 -5.80 12.70 -20.49
CA LYS A 345 -6.44 13.69 -19.61
C LYS A 345 -5.99 13.54 -18.15
N LEU A 346 -6.00 12.31 -17.65
CA LEU A 346 -5.58 12.01 -16.29
C LEU A 346 -4.11 12.40 -16.06
N ASN A 347 -3.24 12.09 -17.02
CA ASN A 347 -1.83 12.48 -17.00
C ASN A 347 -1.64 14.00 -17.02
N THR A 348 -2.44 14.73 -17.80
CA THR A 348 -2.45 16.20 -17.76
C THR A 348 -2.88 16.71 -16.39
N GLY A 349 -3.92 16.13 -15.78
CA GLY A 349 -4.35 16.47 -14.42
C GLY A 349 -3.22 16.29 -13.39
N PHE A 350 -2.49 15.18 -13.44
CA PHE A 350 -1.34 14.95 -12.57
C PHE A 350 -0.17 15.90 -12.83
N LYS A 351 0.08 16.30 -14.08
CA LYS A 351 1.10 17.31 -14.41
C LYS A 351 0.74 18.67 -13.83
N ASN A 352 -0.51 19.11 -13.99
CA ASN A 352 -0.97 20.38 -13.43
C ASN A 352 -0.92 20.35 -11.90
N TRP A 353 -1.29 19.22 -11.27
CA TRP A 353 -1.11 19.07 -9.83
C TRP A 353 0.37 19.19 -9.41
N GLN A 354 1.30 18.59 -10.15
CA GLN A 354 2.73 18.76 -9.87
C GLN A 354 3.19 20.23 -10.03
N LEU A 355 2.70 20.94 -11.04
CA LEU A 355 2.96 22.38 -11.21
C LEU A 355 2.42 23.18 -10.01
N ALA A 356 1.19 22.88 -9.57
CA ALA A 356 0.58 23.50 -8.40
C ALA A 356 1.41 23.28 -7.12
N LEU A 357 1.93 22.07 -6.92
CA LEU A 357 2.82 21.77 -5.79
C LEU A 357 4.13 22.55 -5.87
N ASN A 358 4.71 22.70 -7.06
CA ASN A 358 5.92 23.49 -7.25
C ASN A 358 5.66 24.97 -6.94
N SER A 359 4.61 25.58 -7.50
CA SER A 359 4.24 26.98 -7.22
C SER A 359 3.95 27.21 -5.74
N TYR A 360 3.24 26.28 -5.09
CA TYR A 360 2.99 26.30 -3.65
C TYR A 360 4.30 26.31 -2.85
N GLN A 361 5.30 25.50 -3.23
CA GLN A 361 6.60 25.46 -2.55
C GLN A 361 7.34 26.80 -2.63
N TYR A 362 7.16 27.56 -3.72
CA TYR A 362 7.70 28.91 -3.88
C TYR A 362 6.80 30.02 -3.29
N SER A 363 5.75 29.64 -2.55
CA SER A 363 4.75 30.57 -1.97
C SER A 363 3.95 31.38 -3.01
N ASP A 364 3.96 30.96 -4.27
CA ASP A 364 3.11 31.51 -5.33
C ASP A 364 1.73 30.81 -5.29
N TYR A 365 0.93 31.19 -4.31
CA TYR A 365 -0.36 30.56 -4.04
C TYR A 365 -1.39 30.87 -5.12
N GLU A 366 -1.32 32.03 -5.77
CA GLU A 366 -2.24 32.41 -6.85
C GLU A 366 -2.06 31.47 -8.05
N SER A 367 -0.82 31.31 -8.54
CA SER A 367 -0.54 30.37 -9.63
C SER A 367 -0.84 28.93 -9.21
N ALA A 368 -0.52 28.55 -7.97
CA ALA A 368 -0.84 27.22 -7.46
C ALA A 368 -2.34 26.93 -7.55
N ILE A 369 -3.19 27.89 -7.16
CA ILE A 369 -4.65 27.76 -7.22
C ILE A 369 -5.14 27.60 -8.66
N GLN A 370 -4.61 28.37 -9.61
CA GLN A 370 -4.99 28.22 -11.03
C GLN A 370 -4.66 26.82 -11.56
N GLU A 371 -3.49 26.29 -11.23
CA GLU A 371 -3.09 24.94 -11.61
C GLU A 371 -3.92 23.85 -10.92
N TYR A 372 -4.28 24.05 -9.64
CA TYR A 372 -5.24 23.18 -8.95
C TYR A 372 -6.62 23.21 -9.63
N GLU A 373 -7.11 24.38 -10.02
CA GLU A 373 -8.39 24.51 -10.74
C GLU A 373 -8.37 23.77 -12.08
N ALA A 374 -7.27 23.87 -12.83
CA ALA A 374 -7.09 23.16 -14.10
C ALA A 374 -7.06 21.63 -13.91
N ALA A 375 -6.48 21.15 -12.80
CA ALA A 375 -6.43 19.72 -12.47
C ALA A 375 -7.75 19.18 -11.88
N TYR A 376 -8.59 20.04 -11.30
CA TYR A 376 -9.77 19.64 -10.53
C TYR A 376 -10.75 18.73 -11.28
N PRO A 377 -11.12 18.96 -12.56
CA PRO A 377 -12.10 18.10 -13.24
C PRO A 377 -11.73 16.62 -13.27
N GLU A 378 -10.44 16.31 -13.41
CA GLU A 378 -9.91 14.95 -13.52
C GLU A 378 -9.56 14.36 -12.14
N LEU A 379 -9.17 15.20 -11.17
CA LEU A 379 -8.69 14.77 -9.85
C LEU A 379 -9.67 15.05 -8.68
N LYS A 380 -10.90 15.49 -8.97
CA LYS A 380 -11.93 15.85 -7.97
C LYS A 380 -12.31 14.76 -6.96
N ASN A 381 -11.88 13.51 -7.15
CA ASN A 381 -12.13 12.38 -6.25
C ASN A 381 -10.85 11.88 -5.56
N ASN A 382 -9.71 12.56 -5.75
CA ASN A 382 -8.45 12.26 -5.09
C ASN A 382 -8.34 13.11 -3.82
N GLY A 383 -8.44 12.46 -2.65
CA GLY A 383 -8.43 13.15 -1.36
C GLY A 383 -7.15 13.92 -1.05
N GLU A 384 -5.99 13.44 -1.48
CA GLU A 384 -4.71 14.13 -1.28
C GLU A 384 -4.59 15.39 -2.15
N PHE A 385 -5.03 15.30 -3.41
CA PHE A 385 -5.16 16.44 -4.29
C PHE A 385 -6.11 17.51 -3.71
N LEU A 386 -7.29 17.11 -3.24
CA LEU A 386 -8.27 18.02 -2.64
C LEU A 386 -7.72 18.67 -1.35
N MET A 387 -7.02 17.91 -0.51
CA MET A 387 -6.35 18.44 0.68
C MET A 387 -5.36 19.54 0.32
N ASN A 388 -4.49 19.28 -0.65
CA ASN A 388 -3.47 20.25 -1.07
C ASN A 388 -4.10 21.51 -1.69
N TYR A 389 -5.13 21.33 -2.53
CA TYR A 389 -5.88 22.44 -3.11
C TYR A 389 -6.59 23.28 -2.04
N GLY A 390 -7.33 22.64 -1.13
CA GLY A 390 -8.01 23.29 -0.02
C GLY A 390 -7.06 24.07 0.89
N LYS A 391 -5.87 23.52 1.14
CA LYS A 391 -4.81 24.19 1.90
C LYS A 391 -4.28 25.44 1.19
N ALA A 392 -4.03 25.38 -0.12
CA ALA A 392 -3.62 26.54 -0.90
C ALA A 392 -4.69 27.65 -0.85
N LEU A 393 -5.97 27.28 -1.01
CA LEU A 393 -7.10 28.21 -0.91
C LEU A 393 -7.19 28.89 0.45
N SER A 394 -7.03 28.16 1.56
CA SER A 394 -7.10 28.74 2.91
C SER A 394 -5.93 29.70 3.18
N ILE A 395 -4.72 29.35 2.74
CA ILE A 395 -3.56 30.24 2.87
C ILE A 395 -3.77 31.52 2.06
N TYR A 396 -4.35 31.40 0.86
CA TYR A 396 -4.70 32.53 0.00
C TYR A 396 -6.01 33.25 0.42
N LYS A 397 -6.55 32.95 1.62
CA LYS A 397 -7.75 33.59 2.19
C LYS A 397 -9.03 33.43 1.38
N GLN A 398 -9.12 32.39 0.54
CA GLN A 398 -10.36 31.96 -0.11
C GLN A 398 -11.10 30.93 0.75
N ASP A 399 -11.33 31.27 2.02
CA ASP A 399 -11.73 30.31 3.07
C ASP A 399 -13.07 29.59 2.78
N LYS A 400 -14.07 30.28 2.21
CA LYS A 400 -15.35 29.64 1.85
C LYS A 400 -15.16 28.51 0.82
N LYS A 401 -14.30 28.71 -0.16
CA LYS A 401 -13.98 27.71 -1.18
C LYS A 401 -13.08 26.62 -0.60
N ALA A 402 -12.14 26.99 0.28
CA ALA A 402 -11.31 26.04 1.01
C ALA A 402 -12.17 25.04 1.79
N ILE A 403 -13.17 25.52 2.55
CA ILE A 403 -14.09 24.67 3.31
C ILE A 403 -14.81 23.68 2.38
N GLN A 404 -15.37 24.15 1.25
CA GLN A 404 -16.05 23.27 0.30
C GLN A 404 -15.15 22.16 -0.25
N ILE A 405 -13.90 22.50 -0.60
CA ILE A 405 -12.92 21.56 -1.14
C ILE A 405 -12.44 20.58 -0.06
N LEU A 406 -12.21 21.04 1.16
CA LEU A 406 -11.72 20.22 2.28
C LEU A 406 -12.81 19.27 2.82
N GLU A 407 -14.06 19.71 2.92
CA GLU A 407 -15.18 18.82 3.27
C GLU A 407 -15.35 17.73 2.20
N LYS A 408 -15.17 18.07 0.93
CA LYS A 408 -15.11 17.07 -0.13
C LYS A 408 -13.91 16.14 0.02
N ALA A 409 -12.75 16.66 0.44
CA ALA A 409 -11.56 15.85 0.70
C ALA A 409 -11.84 14.76 1.73
N LYS A 410 -12.52 15.09 2.85
CA LYS A 410 -12.88 14.16 3.93
C LYS A 410 -13.62 12.92 3.45
N THR A 411 -14.43 13.04 2.40
CA THR A 411 -15.14 11.87 1.82
C THR A 411 -14.19 10.84 1.18
N HIS A 412 -12.96 11.23 0.82
CA HIS A 412 -11.96 10.40 0.14
C HIS A 412 -10.70 10.15 0.97
N LEU A 413 -10.36 11.05 1.90
CA LEU A 413 -9.22 11.01 2.79
C LEU A 413 -9.49 11.97 3.96
N ASN A 414 -9.25 11.53 5.20
CA ASN A 414 -9.18 12.46 6.33
C ASN A 414 -7.80 12.42 7.00
N THR A 415 -7.27 13.58 7.40
CA THR A 415 -5.98 13.72 8.08
C THR A 415 -6.01 14.93 9.02
N THR A 416 -5.03 15.01 9.92
CA THR A 416 -4.86 16.19 10.76
C THR A 416 -4.68 17.47 9.95
N ILE A 417 -4.09 17.40 8.74
CA ILE A 417 -3.89 18.57 7.87
C ILE A 417 -5.23 19.11 7.39
N ILE A 418 -6.14 18.22 6.98
CA ILE A 418 -7.47 18.61 6.51
C ILE A 418 -8.23 19.29 7.66
N GLU A 419 -8.25 18.67 8.84
CA GLU A 419 -8.96 19.20 10.00
C GLU A 419 -8.37 20.51 10.52
N THR A 420 -7.04 20.65 10.61
CA THR A 420 -6.44 21.94 11.01
C THR A 420 -6.68 23.03 9.96
N THR A 421 -6.67 22.69 8.68
CA THR A 421 -6.94 23.67 7.61
C THR A 421 -8.41 24.08 7.61
N LEU A 422 -9.35 23.15 7.86
CA LEU A 422 -10.76 23.48 8.08
C LEU A 422 -10.90 24.41 9.28
N GLY A 423 -10.22 24.11 10.39
CA GLY A 423 -10.21 24.97 11.57
C GLY A 423 -9.72 26.39 11.27
N ASP A 424 -8.63 26.52 10.51
CA ASP A 424 -8.11 27.83 10.08
C ASP A 424 -9.11 28.58 9.19
N ALA A 425 -9.73 27.88 8.23
CA ALA A 425 -10.69 28.49 7.32
C ALA A 425 -11.97 28.95 8.06
N TYR A 426 -12.51 28.12 8.96
CA TYR A 426 -13.65 28.48 9.81
C TYR A 426 -13.32 29.66 10.73
N LYS A 427 -12.13 29.66 11.35
CA LYS A 427 -11.66 30.75 12.19
C LYS A 427 -11.58 32.06 11.41
N ASN A 428 -11.01 32.05 10.20
CA ASN A 428 -10.88 33.25 9.35
C ASN A 428 -12.24 33.89 9.01
N ILE A 429 -13.30 33.08 8.88
CA ILE A 429 -14.68 33.56 8.64
C ILE A 429 -15.50 33.74 9.94
N LYS A 430 -14.83 33.71 11.10
CA LYS A 430 -15.41 33.90 12.44
C LYS A 430 -16.43 32.82 12.87
N GLN A 431 -16.38 31.64 12.24
CA GLN A 431 -17.12 30.44 12.66
C GLN A 431 -16.32 29.70 13.74
N TYR A 432 -16.23 30.29 14.93
CA TYR A 432 -15.33 29.82 15.98
C TYR A 432 -15.73 28.47 16.57
N ASN A 433 -17.02 28.12 16.58
CA ASN A 433 -17.48 26.83 17.09
C ASN A 433 -17.02 25.69 16.19
N GLU A 434 -17.18 25.86 14.88
CA GLU A 434 -16.75 24.92 13.85
C GLU A 434 -15.22 24.79 13.84
N ALA A 435 -14.51 25.91 14.02
CA ALA A 435 -13.05 25.88 14.18
C ALA A 435 -12.62 25.10 15.42
N GLU A 436 -13.29 25.29 16.56
CA GLU A 436 -13.02 24.55 17.80
C GLU A 436 -13.22 23.04 17.61
N ILE A 437 -14.31 22.64 16.94
CA ILE A 437 -14.61 21.23 16.61
C ILE A 437 -13.49 20.64 15.76
N ALA A 438 -13.11 21.31 14.67
CA ALA A 438 -12.10 20.81 13.73
C ALA A 438 -10.71 20.66 14.40
N TYR A 439 -10.26 21.65 15.17
CA TYR A 439 -8.97 21.54 15.87
C TYR A 439 -9.00 20.49 16.99
N LYS A 440 -10.11 20.35 17.74
CA LYS A 440 -10.26 19.26 18.72
C LYS A 440 -10.21 17.90 18.06
N HIS A 441 -10.86 17.75 16.91
CA HIS A 441 -10.83 16.52 16.13
C HIS A 441 -9.39 16.20 15.68
N ALA A 442 -8.67 17.18 15.15
CA ALA A 442 -7.25 17.04 14.79
C ALA A 442 -6.35 16.70 15.98
N ALA A 443 -6.59 17.30 17.15
CA ALA A 443 -5.86 17.00 18.38
C ALA A 443 -6.08 15.54 18.82
N ASN A 444 -7.31 15.07 18.72
CA ASN A 444 -7.66 13.69 19.07
C ASN A 444 -7.17 12.68 18.03
N MET A 445 -7.07 13.05 16.75
CA MET A 445 -6.48 12.18 15.72
C MET A 445 -5.04 11.77 16.06
N ILE A 446 -4.22 12.70 16.57
CA ILE A 446 -2.83 12.44 16.94
C ILE A 446 -2.48 13.24 18.22
N PRO A 447 -2.79 12.71 19.42
CA PRO A 447 -2.65 13.44 20.67
C PRO A 447 -1.25 13.95 20.94
N SER A 448 -0.21 13.24 20.47
CA SER A 448 1.18 13.63 20.67
C SER A 448 1.61 14.89 19.90
N ARG A 449 0.79 15.43 18.99
CA ARG A 449 1.12 16.63 18.19
C ARG A 449 0.81 17.90 18.97
N PHE A 450 1.75 18.84 18.98
CA PHE A 450 1.61 20.14 19.63
C PHE A 450 0.81 21.15 18.80
N TYR A 451 0.76 20.97 17.47
CA TYR A 451 0.20 21.96 16.57
C TYR A 451 -1.32 22.14 16.69
N PRO A 452 -2.16 21.08 16.72
CA PRO A 452 -3.60 21.29 16.90
C PRO A 452 -3.99 21.93 18.24
N PRO A 453 -3.43 21.53 19.40
CA PRO A 453 -3.64 22.25 20.66
C PRO A 453 -3.19 23.72 20.63
N TYR A 454 -2.06 24.01 19.98
CA TYR A 454 -1.59 25.37 19.77
C TYR A 454 -2.63 26.21 19.01
N LEU A 455 -3.22 25.67 17.93
CA LEU A 455 -4.28 26.36 17.18
C LEU A 455 -5.54 26.58 18.02
N LEU A 456 -5.91 25.62 18.90
CA LEU A 456 -7.00 25.82 19.87
C LEU A 456 -6.72 26.98 20.83
N ALA A 457 -5.52 27.07 21.39
CA ALA A 457 -5.16 28.16 22.28
C ALA A 457 -5.25 29.53 21.58
N LYS A 458 -4.78 29.61 20.32
CA LYS A 458 -4.89 30.83 19.50
C LYS A 458 -6.33 31.19 19.19
N LEU A 459 -7.16 30.20 18.84
CA LEU A 459 -8.60 30.40 18.61
C LEU A 459 -9.29 30.95 19.86
N TYR A 460 -8.99 30.42 21.05
CA TYR A 460 -9.58 30.91 22.30
C TYR A 460 -9.13 32.33 22.66
N ASP A 461 -7.85 32.67 22.46
CA ASP A 461 -7.36 34.04 22.67
C ASP A 461 -8.01 35.03 21.69
N GLU A 462 -8.16 34.66 20.42
CA GLU A 462 -8.77 35.49 19.37
C GLU A 462 -10.30 35.66 19.55
N SER A 463 -10.99 34.61 20.01
CA SER A 463 -12.43 34.64 20.28
C SER A 463 -12.80 35.21 21.65
N GLY A 464 -11.83 35.63 22.46
CA GLY A 464 -12.04 36.23 23.79
C GLY A 464 -12.34 35.22 24.91
N GLN A 465 -12.20 33.92 24.66
CA GLN A 465 -12.41 32.85 25.64
C GLN A 465 -11.18 32.67 26.54
N LYS A 466 -10.85 33.72 27.32
CA LYS A 466 -9.61 33.83 28.12
C LYS A 466 -9.30 32.61 28.99
N GLU A 467 -10.30 32.10 29.71
CA GLU A 467 -10.11 30.93 30.59
C GLU A 467 -9.70 29.69 29.81
N LYS A 468 -10.38 29.39 28.70
CA LYS A 468 -10.04 28.27 27.83
C LYS A 468 -8.63 28.44 27.23
N ALA A 469 -8.27 29.65 26.83
CA ALA A 469 -6.93 29.97 26.31
C ALA A 469 -5.85 29.69 27.36
N LEU A 470 -6.06 30.12 28.61
CA LEU A 470 -5.15 29.89 29.73
C LEU A 470 -5.00 28.41 30.06
N VAL A 471 -6.11 27.66 30.13
CA VAL A 471 -6.08 26.21 30.38
C VAL A 471 -5.29 25.51 29.28
N MET A 472 -5.60 25.78 28.01
CA MET A 472 -4.93 25.15 26.88
C MET A 472 -3.43 25.49 26.82
N ALA A 473 -3.07 26.74 27.09
CA ALA A 473 -1.67 27.17 27.13
C ALA A 473 -0.86 26.42 28.21
N LYS A 474 -1.45 26.21 29.40
CA LYS A 474 -0.83 25.38 30.46
C LYS A 474 -0.70 23.92 30.03
N THR A 475 -1.77 23.32 29.48
CA THR A 475 -1.73 21.94 28.96
C THR A 475 -0.61 21.74 27.95
N ILE A 476 -0.39 22.70 27.04
CA ILE A 476 0.69 22.62 26.04
C ILE A 476 2.07 22.70 26.68
N LEU A 477 2.25 23.54 27.71
CA LEU A 477 3.53 23.68 28.42
C LEU A 477 3.89 22.45 29.27
N GLU A 478 2.89 21.75 29.79
CA GLU A 478 3.05 20.53 30.59
C GLU A 478 3.21 19.27 29.73
N LYS A 479 2.86 19.34 28.45
CA LYS A 479 2.92 18.20 27.53
C LYS A 479 4.35 17.72 27.27
N GLU A 480 4.56 16.41 27.28
CA GLU A 480 5.86 15.79 27.01
C GLU A 480 6.33 16.00 25.57
N VAL A 481 7.59 16.41 25.41
CA VAL A 481 8.22 16.65 24.11
C VAL A 481 8.93 15.38 23.64
N LYS A 482 8.29 14.62 22.74
CA LYS A 482 8.86 13.39 22.17
C LYS A 482 10.07 13.64 21.25
N ILE A 483 9.94 14.60 20.34
CA ILE A 483 10.99 14.96 19.37
C ILE A 483 11.18 16.47 19.46
N PRO A 484 12.26 16.96 20.09
CA PRO A 484 12.54 18.38 20.16
C PRO A 484 12.63 19.00 18.77
N SER A 485 11.98 20.14 18.57
CA SER A 485 12.05 20.91 17.33
C SER A 485 11.96 22.40 17.62
N THR A 486 12.44 23.22 16.69
CA THR A 486 12.32 24.69 16.77
C THR A 486 10.85 25.11 16.89
N ALA A 487 9.96 24.49 16.10
CA ALA A 487 8.52 24.76 16.14
C ALA A 487 7.91 24.50 17.54
N ILE A 488 8.32 23.45 18.25
CA ILE A 488 7.82 23.19 19.62
C ILE A 488 8.30 24.29 20.58
N LYS A 489 9.55 24.75 20.44
CA LYS A 489 10.08 25.84 21.28
C LYS A 489 9.31 27.15 21.05
N GLU A 490 9.02 27.48 19.79
CA GLU A 490 8.22 28.65 19.43
C GLU A 490 6.79 28.56 19.98
N ILE A 491 6.13 27.41 19.82
CA ILE A 491 4.82 27.13 20.42
C ILE A 491 4.85 27.37 21.93
N GLN A 492 5.85 26.82 22.64
CA GLN A 492 5.99 26.99 24.09
C GLN A 492 6.23 28.45 24.48
N GLN A 493 7.02 29.20 23.72
CA GLN A 493 7.24 30.63 23.96
C GLN A 493 5.93 31.42 23.78
N GLU A 494 5.19 31.19 22.70
CA GLU A 494 3.89 31.82 22.48
C GLU A 494 2.89 31.50 23.60
N MET A 495 2.87 30.25 24.10
CA MET A 495 1.97 29.87 25.20
C MET A 495 2.32 30.60 26.51
N LYS A 496 3.60 30.84 26.78
CA LYS A 496 4.01 31.71 27.89
C LYS A 496 3.51 33.15 27.72
N HIS A 497 3.57 33.69 26.50
CA HIS A 497 3.03 35.02 26.21
C HIS A 497 1.51 35.10 26.40
N VAL A 498 0.75 34.08 25.96
CA VAL A 498 -0.70 34.00 26.19
C VAL A 498 -1.02 34.04 27.69
N ILE A 499 -0.25 33.33 28.52
CA ILE A 499 -0.43 33.33 29.98
C ILE A 499 -0.12 34.71 30.58
N THR A 500 1.00 35.33 30.22
CA THR A 500 1.38 36.65 30.75
C THR A 500 0.39 37.73 30.35
N LYS A 501 -0.04 37.74 29.07
CA LYS A 501 -1.06 38.67 28.57
C LYS A 501 -2.35 38.56 29.38
N ASN A 502 -2.89 37.36 29.54
CA ASN A 502 -4.16 37.16 30.25
C ASN A 502 -4.07 37.42 31.77
N LYS A 503 -2.90 37.31 32.39
CA LYS A 503 -2.67 37.71 33.80
C LYS A 503 -2.66 39.22 34.02
N LEU A 504 -2.36 40.02 33.00
CA LEU A 504 -2.30 41.49 33.09
C LEU A 504 -3.68 42.15 32.89
N PHE A 505 -4.69 41.40 32.42
CA PHE A 505 -6.05 41.88 32.12
C PHE A 505 -7.13 41.23 33.00
N ASN A 506 -6.71 40.63 34.12
CA ASN A 506 -7.53 40.24 35.27
C ASN A 506 -7.08 41.10 36.44
#